data_AF-A0A1B7MPG2-F1
#
_entry.id   AF-A0A1B7MPG2-F1
#
_cell.length_a   1.000
_cell.length_b   1.000
_cell.length_c   1.000
_cell.angle_alpha   90.00
_cell.angle_beta   90.00
_cell.angle_gamma   90.00
#
_symmetry.space_group_name_H-M   'P 1'
#
loop_
_entity.id
_entity.type
_entity.pdbx_description
1 polymer ?
#
loop_
_entity_poly.entity_id
_entity_poly.type
_entity_poly.pdbx_seq_one_letter_code
_entity_poly.pdbx_strand_id
1 'polypeptide(L)' 'PPGPNPLPLLGNILSIDTKQPWLTYTQWGATYGDLIFVRILDQEVVVINSQHVAQALLDKRSRVYADRPYLATLE' A
#
# COMPACT_ATOMS: atom_id res chain seq x y z
N PRO A 1 5.43 -4.21 8.49
CA PRO A 1 4.65 -3.02 8.91
C PRO A 1 3.27 -3.47 9.44
N PRO A 2 2.58 -2.68 10.27
CA PRO A 2 1.20 -2.96 10.67
C PRO A 2 0.27 -2.88 9.46
N GLY A 3 -0.89 -3.52 9.54
CA GLY A 3 -1.89 -3.47 8.47
C GLY A 3 -3.08 -4.39 8.74
N PRO A 4 -4.12 -4.30 7.91
CA PRO A 4 -5.28 -5.17 7.98
C PRO A 4 -4.88 -6.64 7.79
N ASN A 5 -5.44 -7.53 8.63
CA ASN A 5 -5.17 -8.96 8.52
C ASN A 5 -5.62 -9.50 7.14
N PRO A 6 -4.71 -10.09 6.35
CA PRO A 6 -5.05 -10.59 5.02
C PRO A 6 -5.89 -11.87 5.10
N LEU A 7 -6.87 -12.00 4.21
CA LEU A 7 -7.59 -13.26 4.02
C LEU A 7 -6.70 -14.27 3.27
N PRO A 8 -6.86 -15.59 3.53
CA PRO A 8 -6.19 -16.61 2.72
C PRO A 8 -6.52 -16.43 1.24
N LEU A 9 -5.49 -16.52 0.38
CA LEU A 9 -5.54 -16.38 -1.09
C LEU A 9 -5.92 -14.99 -1.64
N LEU A 10 -6.89 -14.31 -1.03
CA LEU A 10 -7.39 -13.01 -1.52
C LEU A 10 -6.63 -11.81 -0.96
N GLY A 11 -5.95 -11.96 0.17
CA GLY A 11 -5.34 -10.85 0.88
C GLY A 11 -6.39 -9.84 1.39
N ASN A 12 -6.15 -8.57 1.13
CA ASN A 12 -6.96 -7.42 1.55
C ASN A 12 -7.79 -6.82 0.41
N ILE A 13 -7.85 -7.48 -0.75
CA ILE A 13 -8.53 -6.93 -1.94
C ILE A 13 -10.01 -6.58 -1.68
N LEU A 14 -10.72 -7.40 -0.89
CA LEU A 14 -12.12 -7.17 -0.54
C LEU A 14 -12.34 -5.97 0.38
N SER A 15 -11.28 -5.48 1.02
CA SER A 15 -11.31 -4.31 1.89
C SER A 15 -10.98 -3.01 1.17
N ILE A 16 -10.58 -3.08 -0.10
CA ILE A 16 -10.21 -1.92 -0.93
C ILE A 16 -11.40 -1.55 -1.81
N ASP A 17 -11.80 -0.28 -1.76
CA ASP A 17 -12.69 0.27 -2.80
C ASP A 17 -11.89 0.44 -4.08
N THR A 18 -12.11 -0.41 -5.08
CA THR A 18 -11.37 -0.39 -6.34
C THR A 18 -11.61 0.88 -7.16
N LYS A 19 -12.73 1.59 -6.94
CA LYS A 19 -13.00 2.85 -7.65
C LYS A 19 -12.27 4.03 -7.02
N GLN A 20 -12.09 4.00 -5.70
CA GLN A 20 -11.48 5.08 -4.93
C GLN A 20 -10.51 4.55 -3.86
N PRO A 21 -9.44 3.83 -4.26
CA PRO A 21 -8.58 3.12 -3.31
C PRO A 21 -7.87 4.06 -2.33
N TRP A 22 -7.61 5.31 -2.73
CA TRP A 22 -7.00 6.33 -1.87
C TRP A 22 -7.83 6.65 -0.62
N LEU A 23 -9.17 6.51 -0.68
CA LEU A 23 -10.03 6.70 0.49
C LEU A 23 -9.78 5.61 1.52
N THR A 24 -9.76 4.33 1.09
CA THR A 24 -9.41 3.20 1.96
C THR A 24 -8.01 3.36 2.55
N TYR A 25 -7.02 3.75 1.72
CA TYR A 25 -5.64 3.93 2.18
C TYR A 25 -5.50 5.04 3.21
N THR A 26 -6.26 6.12 3.07
CA THR A 26 -6.31 7.22 4.04
C THR A 26 -6.93 6.75 5.37
N GLN A 27 -8.02 5.98 5.32
CA GLN A 27 -8.65 5.40 6.52
C GLN A 27 -7.71 4.43 7.23
N TRP A 28 -6.99 3.61 6.48
CA TRP A 28 -5.95 2.75 7.03
C TRP A 28 -4.80 3.55 7.63
N GLY A 29 -4.44 4.70 7.04
CA GLY A 29 -3.47 5.65 7.62
C GLY A 29 -3.88 6.09 9.02
N ALA A 30 -5.14 6.45 9.21
CA ALA A 30 -5.68 6.81 10.52
C ALA A 30 -5.69 5.63 11.52
N THR A 31 -5.76 4.39 11.04
CA THR A 31 -5.91 3.19 11.89
C THR A 31 -4.56 2.53 12.23
N TYR A 32 -3.68 2.40 11.25
CA TYR A 32 -2.44 1.62 11.33
C TYR A 32 -1.17 2.51 11.27
N GLY A 33 -1.34 3.80 10.93
CA GLY A 33 -0.26 4.79 10.92
C GLY A 33 0.38 5.03 9.55
N ASP A 34 1.60 5.57 9.60
CA ASP A 34 2.29 6.19 8.48
C ASP A 34 2.76 5.23 7.38
N LEU A 35 2.94 3.95 7.70
CA LEU A 35 3.44 2.94 6.77
C LEU A 35 2.73 1.60 7.01
N ILE A 36 2.03 1.13 6.00
CA ILE A 36 1.06 0.05 6.10
C ILE A 36 1.47 -1.07 5.15
N PHE A 37 1.39 -2.31 5.61
CA PHE A 37 1.62 -3.48 4.77
C PHE A 37 0.30 -4.16 4.45
N VAL A 38 0.05 -4.39 3.17
CA VAL A 38 -1.16 -5.06 2.69
C VAL A 38 -0.79 -6.09 1.64
N ARG A 39 -1.59 -7.14 1.56
CA ARG A 39 -1.47 -8.13 0.48
C ARG A 39 -2.65 -7.97 -0.45
N ILE A 40 -2.44 -7.84 -1.75
CA ILE A 40 -3.50 -7.80 -2.76
C ILE A 40 -3.29 -9.03 -3.64
N LEU A 41 -4.10 -10.07 -3.46
CA LEU A 41 -3.88 -11.38 -4.10
C LEU A 41 -2.47 -11.93 -3.79
N ASP A 42 -1.62 -12.07 -4.80
CA ASP A 42 -0.22 -12.51 -4.68
C ASP A 42 0.78 -11.35 -4.47
N GLN A 43 0.31 -10.11 -4.54
CA GLN A 43 1.16 -8.92 -4.48
C GLN A 43 1.27 -8.39 -3.05
N GLU A 44 2.50 -8.14 -2.62
CA GLU A 44 2.80 -7.49 -1.34
C GLU A 44 3.01 -5.99 -1.58
N VAL A 45 2.18 -5.18 -0.96
CA VAL A 45 2.12 -3.73 -1.20
C VAL A 45 2.37 -2.99 0.10
N VAL A 46 3.19 -1.95 0.02
CA VAL A 46 3.43 -1.01 1.12
C VAL A 46 2.77 0.33 0.78
N VAL A 47 1.85 0.77 1.62
CA VAL A 47 1.18 2.07 1.49
C VAL A 47 1.87 3.07 2.40
N ILE A 48 2.26 4.23 1.85
CA ILE A 48 2.93 5.32 2.57
C ILE A 48 1.93 6.47 2.75
N ASN A 49 1.60 6.79 4.00
CA ASN A 49 0.62 7.83 4.36
C ASN A 49 1.25 9.08 5.00
N SER A 50 2.59 9.17 5.03
CA SER A 50 3.32 10.28 5.64
C SER A 50 4.34 10.89 4.69
N GLN A 51 4.33 12.22 4.59
CA GLN A 51 5.26 12.97 3.75
C GLN A 51 6.72 12.71 4.15
N HIS A 52 7.00 12.66 5.45
CA HIS A 52 8.36 12.42 5.95
C HIS A 52 8.87 11.04 5.51
N VAL A 53 8.02 10.02 5.61
CA VAL A 53 8.33 8.65 5.19
C VAL A 53 8.50 8.56 3.67
N ALA A 54 7.64 9.24 2.91
CA ALA A 54 7.76 9.32 1.45
C ALA A 54 9.10 9.95 1.03
N GLN A 55 9.52 11.05 1.65
CA GLN A 55 10.83 11.66 1.39
C GLN A 55 11.99 10.74 1.79
N ALA A 56 11.88 10.04 2.91
CA ALA A 56 12.93 9.12 3.37
C ALA A 56 13.12 7.91 2.44
N LEU A 57 12.03 7.37 1.88
CA LEU A 57 12.07 6.18 1.03
C LEU A 57 12.18 6.55 -0.45
N LEU A 58 11.26 7.35 -0.97
CA LEU A 58 11.14 7.57 -2.42
C LEU A 58 12.14 8.60 -2.96
N ASP A 59 12.56 9.57 -2.15
CA ASP A 59 13.51 10.61 -2.56
C ASP A 59 14.95 10.25 -2.16
N LYS A 60 15.24 10.21 -0.85
CA LYS A 60 16.59 9.94 -0.33
C LYS A 60 17.14 8.57 -0.68
N ARG A 61 16.26 7.58 -0.92
CA ARG A 61 16.62 6.20 -1.32
C ARG A 61 16.03 5.83 -2.69
N SER A 62 15.78 6.83 -3.53
CA SER A 62 15.22 6.66 -4.88
C SER A 62 15.90 5.55 -5.68
N ARG A 63 17.24 5.44 -5.64
CA ARG A 63 18.00 4.38 -6.34
C ARG A 63 17.59 2.95 -5.95
N VAL A 64 17.05 2.73 -4.75
CA VAL A 64 16.61 1.42 -4.25
C VAL A 64 15.14 1.13 -4.60
N TYR A 65 14.30 2.17 -4.72
CA TYR A 65 12.85 2.04 -4.87
C TYR A 65 12.31 2.61 -6.19
N ALA A 66 13.18 2.87 -7.17
CA ALA A 66 12.80 3.41 -8.48
C ALA A 66 12.24 2.37 -9.46
N ASP A 67 12.27 1.09 -9.11
CA ASP A 67 11.71 0.02 -9.92
C ASP A 67 10.19 0.17 -10.09
N ARG A 68 9.68 -0.26 -11.25
CA ARG A 68 8.26 -0.16 -11.62
C ARG A 68 7.66 -1.56 -11.71
N PRO A 69 7.06 -2.08 -10.63
CA PRO A 69 6.41 -3.38 -10.67
C PRO A 69 5.21 -3.34 -11.61
N TYR A 70 4.98 -4.44 -12.32
CA TYR A 70 3.78 -4.61 -13.12
C TYR A 70 2.57 -4.82 -12.20
N LEU A 71 1.57 -3.98 -12.36
CA LEU A 71 0.27 -4.11 -11.68
C LEU A 71 -0.77 -4.38 -12.75
N ALA A 72 -1.43 -5.55 -12.67
CA ALA A 72 -2.56 -5.88 -13.52
C ALA A 72 -3.80 -5.13 -13.04
N THR A 73 -3.85 -3.83 -13.28
CA THR A 73 -5.03 -3.01 -12.99
C THR A 73 -6.03 -3.14 -14.14
N LEU A 74 -7.29 -3.36 -13.81
CA LEU A 74 -8.40 -3.23 -14.76
C LEU A 74 -8.64 -1.73 -14.96
N GLU A 75 -8.04 -1.14 -15.99
CA GLU A 75 -8.47 0.16 -16.53
C GLU A 75 -9.74 -0.01 -17.37
#